data_AF-A0A1M7F836-F1
#
_entry.id   AF-A0A1M7F836-F1
#
_cell.length_a   1.000
_cell.length_b   1.000
_cell.length_c   1.000
_cell.angle_alpha   90.00
_cell.angle_beta   90.00
_cell.angle_gamma   90.00
#
_symmetry.space_group_name_H-M   'P 1'
#
loop_
_entity.id
_entity.type
_entity.pdbx_description
1 polymer ?
#
loop_
_entity_poly.entity_id
_entity_poly.type
_entity_poly.pdbx_seq_one_letter_code
_entity_poly.pdbx_strand_id
1 'polypeptide(L)' 'MAMNPIQFQPGLSMPEFFEHYGIETQCAVALEQTRWPNGFRCPRCEGTAYSRVRRRHHTLFQCRACRHHRTIAPQR' A
#
# COMPACT_ATOMS: atom_id res chain seq x y z
N MET A 1 12.62 21.11 16.06
CA MET A 1 11.94 20.38 14.98
C MET A 1 11.21 21.40 14.11
N ALA A 2 11.60 21.54 12.85
CA ALA A 2 10.94 22.49 11.94
C ALA A 2 9.63 21.86 11.44
N MET A 3 8.51 22.31 12.00
CA MET A 3 7.16 21.94 11.53
C MET A 3 6.93 22.60 10.17
N ASN A 4 6.63 21.81 9.13
CA ASN A 4 6.19 22.32 7.85
C ASN A 4 4.78 22.93 8.02
N PRO A 5 4.62 24.26 7.92
CA PRO A 5 3.38 24.95 8.28
C PRO A 5 2.19 24.63 7.35
N ILE A 6 2.43 23.96 6.23
CA ILE A 6 1.40 23.61 5.24
C ILE A 6 0.74 22.26 5.59
N GLN A 7 1.38 21.45 6.44
CA GLN A 7 0.87 20.15 6.85
C GLN A 7 0.94 20.07 8.37
N PHE A 8 -0.18 20.31 9.05
CA PHE A 8 -0.36 20.09 10.50
C PHE A 8 -0.31 18.59 10.88
N GLN A 9 0.57 17.84 10.23
CA GLN A 9 0.89 16.45 10.54
C GLN A 9 2.20 16.50 11.35
N PRO A 10 2.33 15.79 12.47
CA PRO A 10 3.64 15.58 13.08
C PRO A 10 4.55 14.99 11.99
N GLY A 11 5.58 15.75 11.61
CA GLY A 11 6.51 15.33 10.57
C GLY A 11 7.33 14.14 11.06
N LEU A 12 7.53 13.16 10.18
CA LEU A 12 8.47 12.08 10.40
C LEU A 12 9.89 12.62 10.18
N SER A 13 10.84 12.36 11.08
CA SER A 13 12.24 12.74 10.83
C SER A 13 12.82 11.91 9.68
N MET A 14 13.91 12.40 9.06
CA MET A 14 14.57 11.67 7.97
C MET A 14 15.00 10.24 8.37
N PRO A 15 15.61 10.01 9.55
CA PRO A 15 15.92 8.65 10.01
C PRO A 15 14.68 7.76 10.16
N GLU A 16 13.62 8.28 10.78
CA GLU A 16 12.35 7.54 10.95
C GLU A 16 11.70 7.23 9.58
N PHE A 17 11.81 8.13 8.61
CA PHE A 17 11.35 7.88 7.25
C PHE A 17 12.09 6.72 6.58
N PHE A 18 13.42 6.66 6.70
CA PHE A 18 14.19 5.54 6.14
C PHE A 18 13.93 4.23 6.89
N GLU A 19 13.63 4.27 8.18
CA GLU A 19 13.25 3.08 8.94
C GLU A 19 11.94 2.46 8.40
N HIS A 20 10.95 3.30 8.10
CA HIS A 20 9.64 2.86 7.63
C HIS A 20 9.54 2.65 6.11
N TYR A 21 10.32 3.38 5.30
CA TYR A 21 10.16 3.45 3.83
C TYR A 21 11.48 3.38 3.05
N GLY A 22 12.59 3.01 3.67
CA GLY A 22 13.93 3.06 3.08
C GLY A 22 14.16 2.14 1.87
N ILE A 23 13.36 1.08 1.71
CA ILE A 23 13.38 0.21 0.52
C ILE A 23 11.98 -0.06 -0.02
N GLU A 24 11.90 -0.42 -1.31
CA GLU A 24 10.62 -0.65 -2.01
C GLU A 24 9.72 -1.68 -1.32
N THR A 25 10.30 -2.72 -0.71
CA THR A 25 9.53 -3.74 0.02
C THR A 25 8.90 -3.20 1.30
N GLN A 26 9.60 -2.34 2.06
CA GLN A 26 9.05 -1.69 3.26
C GLN A 26 7.87 -0.79 2.88
N CYS A 27 8.05 0.03 1.83
CA CYS A 27 6.99 0.86 1.29
C CYS A 27 5.79 0.03 0.81
N ALA A 28 6.02 -1.09 0.12
CA ALA A 28 4.95 -1.97 -0.33
C ALA A 28 4.15 -2.57 0.83
N VAL A 29 4.81 -2.97 1.93
CA VAL A 29 4.14 -3.47 3.14
C VAL A 29 3.34 -2.36 3.82
N ALA A 30 3.94 -1.18 4.00
CA ALA A 30 3.26 -0.04 4.60
C ALA A 30 2.00 0.35 3.80
N LEU A 31 2.11 0.42 2.47
CA LEU A 31 0.99 0.71 1.57
C LEU A 31 -0.11 -0.36 1.62
N GLU A 32 0.27 -1.64 1.70
CA GLU A 32 -0.70 -2.74 1.84
C GLU A 32 -1.50 -2.59 3.14
N GLN A 33 -0.84 -2.31 4.26
CA GLN A 33 -1.47 -2.13 5.57
C GLN A 33 -2.36 -0.88 5.64
N THR A 34 -1.89 0.26 5.11
CA THR A 34 -2.70 1.50 5.07
C THR A 34 -3.96 1.31 4.23
N ARG A 35 -3.86 0.60 3.11
CA ARG A 35 -4.97 0.44 2.17
C ARG A 35 -5.95 -0.66 2.60
N TRP A 36 -5.44 -1.71 3.23
CA TRP A 36 -6.19 -2.89 3.61
C TRP A 36 -5.81 -3.37 5.03
N PRO A 37 -6.19 -2.62 6.09
CA PRO A 37 -5.81 -2.94 7.46
C PRO A 37 -6.35 -4.30 7.94
N ASN A 38 -7.48 -4.73 7.37
CA ASN A 38 -8.12 -6.02 7.67
C ASN A 38 -7.89 -7.07 6.57
N GLY A 39 -6.87 -6.89 5.73
CA GLY A 39 -6.61 -7.72 4.56
C GLY A 39 -7.36 -7.28 3.29
N PHE A 40 -6.93 -7.82 2.15
CA PHE A 40 -7.44 -7.43 0.84
C PHE A 40 -8.96 -7.67 0.73
N ARG A 41 -9.70 -6.61 0.41
CA ARG A 41 -11.09 -6.68 -0.03
C ARG A 41 -11.22 -6.15 -1.45
N CYS A 42 -11.86 -6.93 -2.31
CA CYS A 42 -12.08 -6.50 -3.69
C CYS A 42 -13.04 -5.30 -3.73
N PRO A 43 -12.68 -4.17 -4.37
CA PRO A 43 -13.56 -3.00 -4.43
C PRO A 43 -14.78 -3.19 -5.34
N ARG A 44 -14.83 -4.27 -6.15
CA ARG A 44 -15.97 -4.54 -7.06
C ARG A 44 -17.00 -5.51 -6.51
N CYS A 45 -16.61 -6.43 -5.64
CA CYS A 45 -17.48 -7.51 -5.16
C CYS A 45 -17.30 -7.85 -3.68
N GLU A 46 -16.47 -7.08 -2.97
CA GLU A 46 -16.14 -7.24 -1.55
C GLU A 46 -15.53 -8.59 -1.14
N GLY A 47 -15.30 -9.49 -2.11
CA GLY A 47 -14.67 -10.77 -1.88
C GLY A 47 -13.27 -10.63 -1.27
N THR A 48 -13.00 -11.50 -0.29
CA THR A 48 -11.71 -11.62 0.41
C THR A 48 -10.79 -12.66 -0.23
N ALA A 49 -11.30 -13.49 -1.14
CA ALA A 49 -10.52 -14.47 -1.87
C ALA A 49 -9.73 -13.80 -3.01
N TYR A 50 -8.41 -13.80 -2.92
CA TYR A 50 -7.53 -13.23 -3.93
C TYR A 50 -6.29 -14.09 -4.20
N SER A 51 -5.69 -13.85 -5.36
CA SER A 51 -4.38 -14.38 -5.74
C SER A 51 -3.40 -13.22 -5.85
N ARG A 52 -2.19 -13.42 -5.33
CA ARG A 52 -1.11 -12.43 -5.37
C ARG A 52 -0.13 -12.81 -6.45
N VAL A 53 0.09 -11.91 -7.40
CA VAL A 53 0.97 -12.14 -8.54
C VAL A 53 2.07 -11.09 -8.53
N ARG A 54 3.30 -11.53 -8.27
CA ARG A 54 4.47 -10.65 -8.37
C ARG A 54 4.86 -10.46 -9.83
N ARG A 55 4.90 -9.21 -10.28
CA ARG A 55 5.52 -8.78 -11.54
C ARG A 55 6.87 -8.14 -11.21
N ARG A 56 7.70 -7.91 -12.23
CA ARG A 56 9.08 -7.39 -12.08
C ARG A 56 9.21 -6.16 -11.16
N HIS A 57 8.21 -5.27 -11.16
CA HIS A 57 8.25 -4.01 -10.41
C HIS A 57 7.01 -3.75 -9.55
N HIS A 58 6.04 -4.67 -9.50
CA HIS A 58 4.82 -4.44 -8.73
C HIS A 58 4.10 -5.74 -8.39
N THR A 59 3.37 -5.72 -7.28
CA THR A 59 2.49 -6.83 -6.88
C THR A 59 1.06 -6.55 -7.32
N LEU A 60 0.49 -7.50 -8.07
CA LEU A 60 -0.90 -7.50 -8.50
C LEU A 60 -1.75 -8.38 -7.57
N PHE A 61 -2.93 -7.88 -7.24
CA PHE A 61 -3.94 -8.58 -6.45
C PHE A 61 -5.11 -8.86 -7.37
N GLN A 62 -5.35 -10.14 -7.65
CA GLN A 62 -6.46 -10.59 -8.48
C GLN A 62 -7.54 -11.19 -7.58
N CYS A 63 -8.74 -10.61 -7.58
CA CYS A 63 -9.87 -11.23 -6.90
C CYS A 63 -10.28 -12.53 -7.60
N ARG A 64 -10.53 -13.60 -6.84
CA ARG A 64 -10.95 -14.89 -7.39
C ARG A 64 -12.42 -14.91 -7.81
N ALA A 65 -13.28 -14.10 -7.17
CA ALA A 65 -14.71 -14.06 -7.45
C ALA A 65 -15.02 -13.34 -8.78
N CYS A 66 -14.45 -12.16 -9.01
CA CYS A 66 -14.76 -11.32 -10.18
C CYS A 66 -13.58 -11.12 -11.14
N ARG A 67 -12.42 -11.76 -10.89
CA ARG A 67 -11.18 -11.62 -11.67
C ARG A 67 -10.67 -10.18 -11.83
N HIS A 68 -11.13 -9.26 -10.97
CA HIS A 68 -10.63 -7.89 -10.97
C HIS A 68 -9.19 -7.84 -10.46
N HIS A 69 -8.33 -7.18 -11.22
CA HIS A 69 -6.94 -6.92 -10.86
C HIS A 69 -6.80 -5.53 -10.26
N ARG A 70 -6.03 -5.42 -9.19
CA ARG A 70 -5.67 -4.14 -8.57
C ARG A 70 -4.24 -4.20 -8.03
N THR A 71 -3.52 -3.11 -8.14
CA THR A 71 -2.21 -2.89 -7.50
C THR A 71 -2.40 -2.27 -6.11
N ILE A 72 -1.41 -2.48 -5.22
CA ILE A 72 -1.30 -1.72 -3.96
C ILE A 72 -0.97 -0.24 -4.23
N ALA A 73 -0.13 0.03 -5.24
CA ALA A 73 0.20 1.38 -5.66
C ALA A 73 -1.04 2.11 -6.21
N PRO A 74 -1.20 3.42 -5.92
CA PRO A 74 -2.25 4.24 -6.51
C PRO A 74 -2.13 4.23 -8.04
N GLN A 75 -3.26 4.11 -8.74
CA GLN A 75 -3.31 4.41 -10.16
C GLN A 75 -3.26 5.93 -10.27
N ARG A 76 -2.20 6.44 -10.90
CA ARG A 76 -2.04 7.86 -11.19
C ARG A 76 -3.10 8.31 -12.19
#